data_AF-A0A925Q799-F1
#
_entry.id   AF-A0A925Q799-F1
#
_cell.length_a   1.000
_cell.length_b   1.000
_cell.length_c   1.000
_cell.angle_alpha   90.00
_cell.angle_beta   90.00
_cell.angle_gamma   90.00
#
_symmetry.space_group_name_H-M   'P 1'
#
loop_
_entity.id
_entity.type
_entity.pdbx_description
1 polymer ?
#
loop_
_entity_poly.entity_id
_entity_poly.type
_entity_poly.pdbx_seq_one_letter_code
_entity_poly.pdbx_strand_id
1 'polypeptide(L)'
;MLDKIKNFVTIISLCIAVFAAWKAIPADAEIKKLQARTAELDLQLKQADANLKAIESTREFSFALYKEVKSVIDSSASTSRQEDAVRVLVESLAEDPLRSKLLSVIAASAKNPEVKAAASATSKFYEEQTRVSVTPAPTAAASGAAAPAPTSVASALSVDFFYCELKRGTSEPIAQAARNAKPSGARGSWRARLLPESINQQPSYQITSSVIRFNPPGEREAAQELAKSLAERNVTARLQETDYPTPGYVSVFICQ
;
A
#
# COMPACT_ATOMS: atom_id res chain seq x y z
N MET A 1 64.41 18.47 58.59
CA MET A 1 64.50 18.76 57.13
C MET A 1 63.91 17.64 56.28
N LEU A 2 64.21 16.37 56.59
CA LEU A 2 63.73 15.20 55.84
C LEU A 2 62.20 15.08 55.69
N ASP A 3 61.43 15.37 56.75
CA ASP A 3 59.95 15.29 56.70
C ASP A 3 59.31 16.33 55.78
N LYS A 4 59.90 17.54 55.68
CA LYS A 4 59.41 18.57 54.76
C LYS A 4 59.61 18.16 53.30
N ILE A 5 60.71 17.46 53.00
CA ILE A 5 61.01 16.97 51.66
C ILE A 5 60.07 15.81 51.29
N LYS A 6 59.80 14.87 52.21
CA LYS A 6 58.82 13.80 52.00
C LYS A 6 57.42 14.35 51.70
N ASN A 7 56.95 15.31 52.50
CA ASN A 7 55.64 15.94 52.29
C ASN A 7 55.56 16.70 50.96
N PHE A 8 56.64 17.33 50.52
CA PHE A 8 56.68 18.04 49.24
C PHE A 8 56.60 17.08 48.04
N VAL A 9 57.33 15.96 48.10
CA VAL A 9 57.30 14.93 47.04
C VAL A 9 55.94 14.25 46.94
N THR A 10 55.28 13.97 48.06
CA THR A 10 53.92 13.40 48.05
C THR A 10 52.89 14.37 47.48
N ILE A 11 52.99 15.66 47.78
CA ILE A 11 52.10 16.69 47.20
C ILE A 11 52.28 16.76 45.68
N ILE A 12 53.52 16.79 45.18
CA ILE A 12 53.78 16.82 43.73
C ILE A 12 53.24 15.56 43.04
N SER A 13 53.46 14.38 43.63
CA SER A 13 52.93 13.12 43.09
C SER A 13 51.40 13.13 43.01
N LEU A 14 50.72 13.70 44.02
CA LEU A 14 49.26 13.82 44.03
C LEU A 14 48.78 14.78 42.94
N CYS A 15 49.45 15.91 42.75
CA CYS A 15 49.13 16.88 41.69
C CYS A 15 49.30 16.28 40.29
N ILE A 16 50.36 15.50 40.06
CA ILE A 16 50.58 14.80 38.78
C ILE A 16 49.48 13.76 38.53
N ALA A 17 49.11 12.98 39.55
CA ALA A 17 48.04 11.99 39.45
C ALA A 17 46.68 12.64 39.15
N VAL A 18 46.35 13.76 39.81
CA VAL A 18 45.11 14.53 39.55
C VAL A 18 45.12 15.11 38.14
N PHE A 19 46.25 15.66 37.68
CA PHE A 19 46.36 16.20 36.32
C PHE A 19 46.20 15.12 35.25
N ALA A 20 46.82 13.95 35.45
CA ALA A 20 46.65 12.79 34.57
C ALA A 20 45.20 12.30 34.54
N ALA A 21 44.55 12.19 35.70
CA ALA A 21 43.13 11.84 35.79
C ALA A 21 42.23 12.88 35.09
N TRP A 22 42.53 14.17 35.24
CA TRP A 22 41.75 15.24 34.61
C TRP A 22 41.87 15.22 33.08
N LYS A 23 43.04 14.85 32.55
CA LYS A 23 43.27 14.65 31.12
C LYS A 23 42.67 13.35 30.58
N ALA A 24 42.48 12.33 31.40
CA ALA A 24 41.87 11.06 31.00
C ALA A 24 40.34 11.14 30.84
N ILE A 25 39.66 11.98 31.61
CA ILE A 25 38.19 12.19 31.54
C ILE A 25 37.68 12.52 30.11
N PRO A 26 38.27 13.49 29.36
CA PRO A 26 37.81 13.77 28.00
C PRO A 26 38.12 12.62 27.02
N ALA A 27 39.22 11.88 27.24
CA ALA A 27 39.56 10.73 26.39
C ALA A 27 38.57 9.58 26.55
N ASP A 28 38.14 9.28 27.79
CA ASP A 28 37.11 8.26 28.04
C ASP A 28 35.76 8.63 27.43
N ALA A 29 35.41 9.92 27.44
CA ALA A 29 34.18 10.41 26.80
C ALA A 29 34.23 10.25 25.27
N GLU A 30 35.38 10.52 24.64
CA GLU A 30 35.57 10.30 23.21
C GLU A 30 35.58 8.81 22.84
N ILE A 31 36.21 7.96 23.64
CA ILE A 31 36.21 6.50 23.43
C ILE A 31 34.78 5.96 23.50
N LYS A 32 33.98 6.37 24.51
CA LYS A 32 32.57 5.97 24.61
C LYS A 32 31.74 6.46 23.43
N LYS A 33 31.99 7.69 22.97
CA LYS A 33 31.29 8.26 21.80
C LYS A 33 31.65 7.51 20.51
N LEU A 34 32.91 7.14 20.34
CA LEU A 34 33.38 6.34 19.21
C LEU A 34 32.77 4.93 19.27
N GLN A 35 32.76 4.29 20.44
CA GLN A 35 32.12 2.99 20.65
C GLN A 35 30.61 3.02 20.33
N ALA A 36 29.91 4.06 20.79
CA ALA A 36 28.49 4.26 20.49
C ALA A 36 28.25 4.42 18.98
N ARG A 37 29.08 5.23 18.29
CA ARG A 37 29.01 5.37 16.84
C ARG A 37 29.30 4.07 16.10
N THR A 38 30.29 3.30 16.52
CA THR A 38 30.59 2.00 15.89
C THR A 38 29.44 1.00 16.07
N ALA A 39 28.79 0.99 17.23
CA ALA A 39 27.63 0.14 17.47
C ALA A 39 26.42 0.56 16.63
N GLU A 40 26.19 1.87 16.48
CA GLU A 40 25.15 2.42 15.61
C GLU A 40 25.40 2.07 14.14
N LEU A 41 26.63 2.24 13.66
CA LEU A 41 27.05 1.88 12.30
C LEU A 41 26.89 0.36 12.03
N ASP A 42 27.24 -0.49 12.98
CA ASP A 42 27.07 -1.95 12.85
C ASP A 42 25.58 -2.34 12.76
N LEU A 43 24.71 -1.66 13.52
CA LEU A 43 23.26 -1.86 13.42
C LEU A 43 22.75 -1.40 12.04
N GLN A 44 23.18 -0.24 11.56
CA GLN A 44 22.81 0.27 10.23
C GLN A 44 23.29 -0.68 9.12
N LEU A 45 24.51 -1.22 9.22
CA LEU A 45 25.02 -2.20 8.26
C LEU A 45 24.20 -3.48 8.26
N LYS A 46 23.89 -4.04 9.43
CA LYS A 46 23.03 -5.23 9.55
C LYS A 46 21.65 -5.00 8.96
N GLN A 47 21.08 -3.81 9.17
CA GLN A 47 19.78 -3.45 8.62
C GLN A 47 19.85 -3.28 7.09
N ALA A 48 20.92 -2.67 6.58
CA ALA A 48 21.15 -2.54 5.15
C ALA A 48 21.34 -3.91 4.48
N ASP A 49 22.11 -4.81 5.07
CA ASP A 49 22.31 -6.18 4.57
C ASP A 49 21.02 -7.00 4.57
N ALA A 50 20.21 -6.88 5.62
CA ALA A 50 18.90 -7.53 5.68
C ALA A 50 17.97 -7.01 4.57
N ASN A 51 17.97 -5.69 4.34
CA ASN A 51 17.20 -5.07 3.27
C ASN A 51 17.70 -5.50 1.88
N LEU A 52 19.02 -5.58 1.67
CA LEU A 52 19.58 -6.05 0.40
C LEU A 52 19.21 -7.50 0.12
N LYS A 53 19.32 -8.38 1.11
CA LYS A 53 18.90 -9.79 0.98
C LYS A 53 17.41 -9.91 0.69
N ALA A 54 16.57 -9.11 1.36
CA ALA A 54 15.15 -9.06 1.07
C ALA A 54 14.90 -8.66 -0.39
N ILE A 55 15.50 -7.56 -0.85
CA ILE A 55 15.38 -7.09 -2.24
C ILE A 55 15.87 -8.14 -3.24
N GLU A 56 17.00 -8.79 -2.97
CA GLU A 56 17.55 -9.85 -3.82
C GLU A 56 16.60 -11.03 -3.91
N SER A 57 16.08 -11.52 -2.79
CA SER A 57 15.09 -12.61 -2.77
C SER A 57 13.81 -12.25 -3.55
N THR A 58 13.30 -11.02 -3.40
CA THR A 58 12.14 -10.54 -4.17
C THR A 58 12.43 -10.50 -5.67
N ARG A 59 13.65 -10.09 -6.07
CA ARG A 59 14.06 -10.07 -7.48
C ARG A 59 14.18 -11.48 -8.04
N GLU A 60 14.87 -12.38 -7.36
CA GLU A 60 15.01 -13.79 -7.78
C GLU A 60 13.64 -14.45 -7.95
N PHE A 61 12.76 -14.24 -6.98
CA PHE A 61 11.39 -14.72 -7.04
C PHE A 61 10.62 -14.15 -8.25
N SER A 62 10.71 -12.83 -8.47
CA SER A 62 10.10 -12.16 -9.62
C SER A 62 10.59 -12.71 -10.95
N PHE A 63 11.90 -12.99 -11.05
CA PHE A 63 12.50 -13.61 -12.24
C PHE A 63 12.04 -15.05 -12.44
N ALA A 64 11.92 -15.84 -11.36
CA ALA A 64 11.39 -17.20 -11.43
C ALA A 64 9.94 -17.21 -11.92
N LEU A 65 9.11 -16.31 -11.40
CA LEU A 65 7.72 -16.16 -11.83
C LEU A 65 7.63 -15.79 -13.33
N TYR A 66 8.45 -14.83 -13.78
CA TYR A 66 8.51 -14.47 -15.20
C TYR A 66 8.94 -15.65 -16.09
N LYS A 67 9.94 -16.43 -15.67
CA LYS A 67 10.39 -17.62 -16.41
C LYS A 67 9.27 -18.66 -16.53
N GLU A 68 8.50 -18.87 -15.47
CA GLU A 68 7.38 -19.82 -15.48
C GLU A 68 6.27 -19.35 -16.42
N VAL A 69 5.90 -18.07 -16.34
CA VAL A 69 4.93 -17.44 -17.25
C VAL A 69 5.39 -17.59 -18.70
N LYS A 70 6.66 -17.27 -18.99
CA LYS A 70 7.26 -17.42 -20.31
C LYS A 70 7.25 -18.87 -20.79
N SER A 71 7.60 -19.83 -19.93
CA SER A 71 7.61 -21.27 -20.24
C SER A 71 6.24 -21.76 -20.70
N VAL A 72 5.17 -21.37 -20.00
CA VAL A 72 3.80 -21.79 -20.33
C VAL A 72 3.28 -21.09 -21.59
N ILE A 73 3.68 -19.85 -21.83
CA ILE A 73 3.29 -19.09 -23.04
C ILE A 73 4.01 -19.60 -24.28
N ASP A 74 5.33 -19.80 -24.20
CA ASP A 74 6.17 -20.23 -25.34
C ASP A 74 5.94 -21.72 -25.68
N SER A 75 5.41 -22.51 -24.75
CA SER A 75 5.09 -23.91 -24.99
C SER A 75 3.92 -24.06 -25.95
N SER A 76 4.16 -24.66 -27.12
CA SER A 76 3.10 -24.99 -28.08
C SER A 76 2.10 -26.01 -27.52
N ALA A 77 2.52 -26.85 -26.57
CA ALA A 77 1.72 -27.88 -25.91
C ALA A 77 1.06 -27.45 -24.59
N SER A 78 1.14 -26.16 -24.22
CA SER A 78 0.48 -25.68 -23.01
C SER A 78 -1.02 -25.93 -23.04
N THR A 79 -1.53 -26.49 -21.94
CA THR A 79 -2.96 -26.78 -21.75
C THR A 79 -3.66 -25.58 -21.14
N SER A 80 -4.97 -25.45 -21.37
CA SER A 80 -5.80 -24.43 -20.71
C SER A 80 -5.66 -24.42 -19.18
N ARG A 81 -5.45 -25.60 -18.56
CA ARG A 81 -5.25 -25.71 -17.11
C ARG A 81 -3.93 -25.10 -16.66
N GLN A 82 -2.88 -25.23 -17.47
CA GLN A 82 -1.58 -24.63 -17.18
C GLN A 82 -1.62 -23.10 -17.34
N GLU A 83 -2.31 -22.61 -18.37
CA GLU A 83 -2.51 -21.15 -18.56
C GLU A 83 -3.29 -20.54 -17.38
N ASP A 84 -4.35 -21.21 -16.92
CA ASP A 84 -5.14 -20.73 -15.77
C ASP A 84 -4.37 -20.85 -14.45
N ALA A 85 -3.60 -21.93 -14.23
CA ALA A 85 -2.77 -22.09 -13.04
C ALA A 85 -1.72 -20.98 -12.93
N VAL A 86 -1.08 -20.61 -14.05
CA VAL A 86 -0.11 -19.51 -14.09
C VAL A 86 -0.77 -18.16 -13.83
N ARG A 87 -1.98 -17.93 -14.37
CA ARG A 87 -2.76 -16.73 -14.06
C ARG A 87 -3.01 -16.61 -12.56
N VAL A 88 -3.52 -17.66 -11.92
CA VAL A 88 -3.79 -17.70 -10.47
C VAL A 88 -2.51 -17.55 -9.65
N LEU A 89 -1.40 -18.15 -10.10
CA LEU A 89 -0.09 -18.01 -9.47
C LEU A 89 0.37 -16.54 -9.48
N VAL A 90 0.27 -15.87 -10.62
CA VAL A 90 0.60 -14.44 -10.75
C VAL A 90 -0.31 -13.58 -9.88
N GLU A 91 -1.61 -13.85 -9.85
CA GLU A 91 -2.58 -13.13 -9.01
C GLU A 91 -2.24 -13.25 -7.51
N SER A 92 -1.80 -14.44 -7.08
CA SER A 92 -1.53 -14.74 -5.67
C SER A 92 -0.16 -14.30 -5.19
N LEU A 93 0.85 -14.36 -6.07
CA LEU A 93 2.25 -14.26 -5.67
C LEU A 93 2.98 -13.02 -6.19
N ALA A 94 2.59 -12.47 -7.35
CA ALA A 94 3.27 -11.28 -7.87
C ALA A 94 2.86 -10.05 -7.04
N GLU A 95 3.74 -9.06 -6.92
CA GLU A 95 3.40 -7.73 -6.39
C GLU A 95 3.19 -6.71 -7.53
N ASP A 96 2.45 -5.64 -7.29
CA ASP A 96 2.31 -4.55 -8.26
C ASP A 96 3.61 -3.73 -8.33
N PRO A 97 4.08 -3.30 -9.52
CA PRO A 97 3.42 -3.34 -10.84
C PRO A 97 3.72 -4.59 -11.67
N LEU A 98 4.44 -5.58 -11.14
CA LEU A 98 4.80 -6.80 -11.88
C LEU A 98 3.55 -7.65 -12.17
N ARG A 99 2.65 -7.78 -11.19
CA ARG A 99 1.38 -8.52 -11.29
C ARG A 99 0.57 -8.10 -12.49
N SER A 100 0.24 -6.81 -12.62
CA SER A 100 -0.54 -6.29 -13.75
C SER A 100 0.15 -6.51 -15.09
N LYS A 101 1.48 -6.31 -15.18
CA LYS A 101 2.24 -6.55 -16.41
C LYS A 101 2.28 -8.03 -16.82
N LEU A 102 2.44 -8.95 -15.88
CA LEU A 102 2.42 -10.38 -16.18
C LEU A 102 1.03 -10.83 -16.61
N LEU A 103 -0.03 -10.33 -15.96
CA LEU A 103 -1.41 -10.61 -16.37
C LEU A 103 -1.75 -10.05 -17.74
N SER A 104 -1.24 -8.86 -18.11
CA SER A 104 -1.44 -8.31 -19.46
C SER A 104 -0.71 -9.13 -20.53
N VAL A 105 0.48 -9.65 -20.23
CA VAL A 105 1.19 -10.58 -21.11
C VAL A 105 0.40 -11.88 -21.29
N ILE A 106 -0.07 -12.49 -20.19
CA ILE A 106 -0.93 -13.69 -20.26
C ILE A 106 -2.19 -13.41 -21.08
N ALA A 107 -2.84 -12.26 -20.88
CA ALA A 107 -4.01 -11.87 -21.67
C ALA A 107 -3.69 -11.71 -23.17
N ALA A 108 -2.49 -11.26 -23.53
CA ALA A 108 -2.09 -11.13 -24.92
C ALA A 108 -1.84 -12.49 -25.58
N SER A 109 -1.27 -13.46 -24.83
CA SER A 109 -0.70 -14.69 -25.38
C SER A 109 -1.47 -15.98 -25.08
N ALA A 110 -2.41 -15.97 -24.13
CA ALA A 110 -3.19 -17.17 -23.79
C ALA A 110 -4.01 -17.67 -24.98
N LYS A 111 -4.03 -18.99 -25.16
CA LYS A 111 -4.79 -19.67 -26.21
C LYS A 111 -6.26 -19.82 -25.81
N ASN A 112 -6.54 -20.00 -24.52
CA ASN A 112 -7.92 -20.10 -24.03
C ASN A 112 -8.58 -18.69 -23.94
N PRO A 113 -9.73 -18.46 -24.61
CA PRO A 113 -10.44 -17.18 -24.57
C PRO A 113 -10.94 -16.78 -23.17
N GLU A 114 -11.28 -17.75 -22.31
CA GLU A 114 -11.71 -17.48 -20.93
C GLU A 114 -10.54 -16.98 -20.07
N VAL A 115 -9.38 -17.64 -20.17
CA VAL A 115 -8.16 -17.21 -19.46
C VAL A 115 -7.72 -15.83 -19.94
N LYS A 116 -7.84 -15.56 -21.25
CA LYS A 116 -7.58 -14.24 -21.83
C LYS A 116 -8.50 -13.16 -21.28
N ALA A 117 -9.80 -13.43 -21.22
CA ALA A 117 -10.79 -12.50 -20.68
C ALA A 117 -10.51 -12.22 -19.20
N ALA A 118 -10.36 -13.28 -18.39
CA ALA A 118 -10.07 -13.20 -16.96
C ALA A 118 -8.77 -12.43 -16.69
N ALA A 119 -7.65 -12.81 -17.33
CA ALA A 119 -6.37 -12.13 -17.17
C ALA A 119 -6.44 -10.65 -17.58
N SER A 120 -7.18 -10.32 -18.65
CA SER A 120 -7.36 -8.93 -19.08
C SER A 120 -8.18 -8.10 -18.09
N ALA A 121 -9.22 -8.69 -17.50
CA ALA A 121 -10.05 -8.06 -16.49
C ALA A 121 -9.26 -7.82 -15.21
N THR A 122 -8.53 -8.84 -14.73
CA THR A 122 -7.69 -8.75 -13.54
C THR A 122 -6.54 -7.75 -13.73
N SER A 123 -5.88 -7.76 -14.90
CA SER A 123 -4.79 -6.83 -15.22
C SER A 123 -5.26 -5.37 -15.13
N LYS A 124 -6.39 -5.04 -15.76
CA LYS A 124 -6.95 -3.67 -15.74
C LYS A 124 -7.32 -3.23 -14.33
N PHE A 125 -7.89 -4.15 -13.54
CA PHE A 125 -8.22 -3.88 -12.14
C PHE A 125 -6.99 -3.43 -11.35
N TYR A 126 -5.89 -4.18 -11.43
CA TYR A 126 -4.67 -3.87 -10.69
C TYR A 126 -3.95 -2.62 -11.19
N GLU A 127 -3.89 -2.37 -12.51
CA GLU A 127 -3.35 -1.12 -13.07
C GLU A 127 -4.10 0.12 -12.57
N GLU A 128 -5.43 0.02 -12.49
CA GLU A 128 -6.25 1.12 -11.99
C GLU A 128 -6.15 1.29 -10.47
N GLN A 129 -5.92 0.21 -9.72
CA GLN A 129 -5.69 0.25 -8.27
C GLN A 129 -4.36 0.95 -7.94
N THR A 130 -3.27 0.63 -8.66
CA THR A 130 -1.97 1.29 -8.45
C THR A 130 -2.03 2.79 -8.68
N ARG A 131 -2.86 3.26 -9.62
CA ARG A 131 -3.07 4.70 -9.85
C ARG A 131 -3.72 5.43 -8.67
N VAL A 132 -4.50 4.74 -7.84
CA VAL A 132 -5.16 5.34 -6.66
C VAL A 132 -4.18 5.51 -5.52
N SER A 133 -3.36 4.49 -5.26
CA SER A 133 -2.35 4.50 -4.19
C SER A 133 -1.25 5.54 -4.39
N VAL A 134 -1.06 6.03 -5.63
CA VAL A 134 -0.03 7.02 -6.00
C VAL A 134 -0.58 8.45 -6.03
N THR A 135 -1.79 8.73 -5.51
CA THR A 135 -2.16 10.12 -5.21
C THR A 135 -1.76 10.42 -3.77
N PRO A 136 -0.59 11.03 -3.50
CA PRO A 136 -0.33 11.53 -2.16
C PRO A 136 -1.37 12.62 -1.91
N ALA A 137 -1.97 12.63 -0.73
CA ALA A 137 -2.72 13.79 -0.27
C ALA A 137 -1.87 15.05 -0.57
N PRO A 138 -2.40 16.07 -1.27
CA PRO A 138 -1.62 17.27 -1.51
C PRO A 138 -1.27 17.84 -0.14
N THR A 139 0.03 17.79 0.19
CA THR A 139 0.61 18.44 1.34
C THR A 139 0.15 19.89 1.27
N ALA A 140 -0.72 20.29 2.19
CA ALA A 140 -1.22 21.65 2.27
C ALA A 140 -0.02 22.57 2.50
N ALA A 141 0.47 23.17 1.42
CA ALA A 141 1.40 24.27 1.49
C ALA A 141 0.67 25.41 2.19
N ALA A 142 1.26 25.87 3.29
CA ALA A 142 0.79 26.99 4.07
C ALA A 142 0.61 28.24 3.18
N SER A 143 -0.63 28.65 2.97
CA SER A 143 -0.98 30.03 2.68
C SER A 143 -2.08 30.44 3.66
N GLY A 144 -1.73 31.30 4.61
CA GLY A 144 -2.69 31.94 5.50
C GLY A 144 -3.67 32.76 4.68
N ALA A 145 -4.92 32.30 4.61
CA ALA A 145 -6.07 33.08 4.23
C ALA A 145 -7.32 32.43 4.83
N ALA A 146 -8.19 33.28 5.37
CA ALA A 146 -9.40 32.99 6.13
C ALA A 146 -10.16 31.70 5.77
N ALA A 147 -10.55 30.96 6.80
CA ALA A 147 -11.43 29.80 6.71
C ALA A 147 -12.79 30.17 6.08
N PRO A 148 -13.22 29.49 5.01
CA PRO A 148 -14.64 29.37 4.70
C PRO A 148 -15.26 28.18 5.45
N ALA A 149 -16.55 28.33 5.74
CA ALA A 149 -17.50 27.38 6.34
C ALA A 149 -17.35 25.90 5.90
N PRO A 150 -17.85 24.92 6.68
CA PRO A 150 -17.66 23.50 6.43
C PRO A 150 -18.26 23.12 5.07
N THR A 151 -17.39 23.00 4.08
CA THR A 151 -17.74 22.42 2.78
C THR A 151 -17.82 20.92 3.02
N SER A 152 -18.96 20.30 2.74
CA SER A 152 -19.21 18.90 3.05
C SER A 152 -18.01 18.01 2.70
N VAL A 153 -17.60 17.16 3.64
CA VAL A 153 -16.46 16.23 3.48
C VAL A 153 -16.64 15.34 2.25
N ALA A 154 -17.89 15.13 1.81
CA ALA A 154 -18.27 14.45 0.58
C ALA A 154 -17.72 15.10 -0.71
N SER A 155 -17.42 16.40 -0.71
CA SER A 155 -16.99 17.14 -1.91
C SER A 155 -15.53 16.89 -2.31
N ALA A 156 -14.65 16.42 -1.43
CA ALA A 156 -13.27 16.08 -1.76
C ALA A 156 -13.02 14.57 -1.93
N LEU A 157 -14.04 13.75 -1.70
CA LEU A 157 -13.93 12.30 -1.60
C LEU A 157 -13.85 11.62 -2.97
N SER A 158 -12.89 10.70 -3.15
CA SER A 158 -12.86 9.80 -4.31
C SER A 158 -13.70 8.56 -4.04
N VAL A 159 -14.56 8.21 -4.99
CA VAL A 159 -15.53 7.11 -4.85
C VAL A 159 -15.38 6.17 -6.04
N ASP A 160 -15.11 4.90 -5.76
CA ASP A 160 -15.09 3.87 -6.79
C ASP A 160 -16.26 2.91 -6.60
N PHE A 161 -17.08 2.81 -7.66
CA PHE A 161 -18.23 1.92 -7.76
C PHE A 161 -17.80 0.63 -8.46
N PHE A 162 -17.62 -0.43 -7.68
CA PHE A 162 -17.34 -1.77 -8.15
C PHE A 162 -18.64 -2.51 -8.46
N TYR A 163 -18.79 -3.04 -9.67
CA TYR A 163 -19.91 -3.90 -10.04
C TYR A 163 -19.45 -5.35 -10.26
N CYS A 164 -20.17 -6.30 -9.68
CA CYS A 164 -19.82 -7.72 -9.73
C CYS A 164 -19.98 -8.32 -11.14
N GLU A 165 -18.99 -9.08 -11.60
CA GLU A 165 -19.00 -9.76 -12.90
C GLU A 165 -20.19 -10.72 -13.06
N LEU A 166 -20.47 -11.56 -12.05
CA LEU A 166 -21.59 -12.52 -12.08
C LEU A 166 -22.97 -11.89 -12.29
N LYS A 167 -23.15 -10.65 -11.85
CA LYS A 167 -24.40 -9.89 -11.93
C LYS A 167 -24.24 -8.63 -12.77
N ARG A 168 -23.35 -8.68 -13.76
CA ARG A 168 -23.00 -7.52 -14.58
C ARG A 168 -24.21 -6.87 -15.24
N GLY A 169 -25.15 -7.67 -15.75
CA GLY A 169 -26.33 -7.17 -16.46
C GLY A 169 -27.21 -6.21 -15.65
N THR A 170 -27.25 -6.38 -14.33
CA THR A 170 -28.03 -5.53 -13.40
C THR A 170 -27.16 -4.52 -12.66
N SER A 171 -25.95 -4.90 -12.27
CA SER A 171 -25.06 -4.05 -11.46
C SER A 171 -24.32 -2.96 -12.24
N GLU A 172 -23.95 -3.23 -13.51
CA GLU A 172 -23.24 -2.26 -14.37
C GLU A 172 -24.03 -0.97 -14.61
N PRO A 173 -25.31 -1.00 -15.06
CA PRO A 173 -26.07 0.23 -15.30
C PRO A 173 -26.27 1.05 -14.02
N ILE A 174 -26.42 0.37 -12.87
CA ILE A 174 -26.55 1.02 -11.57
C ILE A 174 -25.23 1.72 -11.20
N ALA A 175 -24.09 1.05 -11.34
CA ALA A 175 -22.78 1.63 -11.05
C ALA A 175 -22.47 2.82 -11.96
N GLN A 176 -22.80 2.74 -13.24
CA GLN A 176 -22.66 3.84 -14.18
C GLN A 176 -23.59 5.02 -13.82
N ALA A 177 -24.84 4.74 -13.44
CA ALA A 177 -25.78 5.78 -13.05
C ALA A 177 -25.37 6.46 -11.73
N ALA A 178 -24.83 5.71 -10.76
CA ALA A 178 -24.29 6.24 -9.52
C ALA A 178 -23.05 7.12 -9.76
N ARG A 179 -22.16 6.70 -10.67
CA ARG A 179 -21.03 7.52 -11.14
C ARG A 179 -21.51 8.84 -11.76
N ASN A 180 -22.55 8.81 -12.59
CA ASN A 180 -23.09 9.99 -13.27
C ASN A 180 -23.84 10.93 -12.33
N ALA A 181 -24.30 10.42 -11.17
CA ALA A 181 -24.94 11.21 -10.11
C ALA A 181 -23.94 11.98 -9.23
N LYS A 182 -22.69 12.13 -9.69
CA LYS A 182 -21.65 12.90 -9.02
C LYS A 182 -22.17 14.32 -8.69
N PRO A 183 -22.12 14.76 -7.42
CA PRO A 183 -22.58 16.09 -7.04
C PRO A 183 -21.81 17.19 -7.79
N SER A 184 -22.53 18.21 -8.24
CA SER A 184 -21.93 19.40 -8.85
C SER A 184 -21.02 20.10 -7.84
N GLY A 185 -19.71 20.09 -8.10
CA GLY A 185 -18.68 20.64 -7.19
C GLY A 185 -17.80 19.60 -6.48
N ALA A 186 -18.09 18.29 -6.63
CA ALA A 186 -17.21 17.25 -6.11
C ALA A 186 -15.86 17.22 -6.86
N ARG A 187 -14.77 17.43 -6.13
CA ARG A 187 -13.38 17.43 -6.60
C ARG A 187 -12.79 16.03 -6.72
N GLY A 188 -13.28 15.05 -5.95
CA GLY A 188 -12.77 13.68 -5.97
C GLY A 188 -13.10 12.90 -7.24
N SER A 189 -12.34 11.83 -7.51
CA SER A 189 -12.52 10.98 -8.68
C SER A 189 -13.69 10.01 -8.47
N TRP A 190 -14.62 9.96 -9.42
CA TRP A 190 -15.76 9.03 -9.37
C TRP A 190 -15.70 8.09 -10.57
N ARG A 191 -15.51 6.79 -10.32
CA ARG A 191 -15.33 5.79 -11.38
C ARG A 191 -16.19 4.57 -11.12
N ALA A 192 -16.59 3.92 -12.20
CA ALA A 192 -17.26 2.63 -12.16
C ALA A 192 -16.31 1.57 -12.73
N ARG A 193 -16.08 0.48 -12.00
CA ARG A 193 -15.12 -0.57 -12.35
C ARG A 193 -15.74 -1.95 -12.18
N LEU A 194 -15.38 -2.88 -13.08
CA LEU A 194 -15.71 -4.28 -12.90
C LEU A 194 -14.94 -4.83 -11.71
N LEU A 195 -15.61 -5.61 -10.86
CA LEU A 195 -14.96 -6.48 -9.88
C LEU A 195 -14.91 -7.89 -10.49
N PRO A 196 -13.74 -8.33 -11.00
CA PRO A 196 -13.61 -9.68 -11.54
C PRO A 196 -13.90 -10.72 -10.48
N GLU A 197 -14.45 -11.86 -10.88
CA GLU A 197 -14.76 -12.93 -9.94
C GLU A 197 -13.52 -13.44 -9.20
N SER A 198 -12.38 -13.53 -9.90
CA SER A 198 -11.07 -13.89 -9.31
C SER A 198 -10.66 -12.98 -8.15
N ILE A 199 -10.91 -11.67 -8.27
CA ILE A 199 -10.65 -10.70 -7.19
C ILE A 199 -11.66 -10.88 -6.07
N ASN A 200 -12.94 -11.12 -6.39
CA ASN A 200 -13.97 -11.27 -5.38
C ASN A 200 -13.77 -12.53 -4.50
N GLN A 201 -13.16 -13.58 -5.05
CA GLN A 201 -12.81 -14.80 -4.31
C GLN A 201 -11.67 -14.60 -3.29
N GLN A 202 -10.95 -13.47 -3.32
CA GLN A 202 -9.90 -13.17 -2.36
C GLN A 202 -10.49 -12.93 -0.95
N PRO A 203 -9.81 -13.37 0.14
CA PRO A 203 -10.33 -13.27 1.50
C PRO A 203 -10.76 -11.87 1.94
N SER A 204 -10.13 -10.83 1.39
CA SER A 204 -10.41 -9.42 1.71
C SER A 204 -11.60 -8.83 0.96
N TYR A 205 -12.08 -9.47 -0.12
CA TYR A 205 -13.19 -8.99 -0.93
C TYR A 205 -14.48 -9.73 -0.58
N GLN A 206 -14.63 -11.02 -0.89
CA GLN A 206 -15.78 -11.89 -0.55
C GLN A 206 -17.15 -11.18 -0.53
N ILE A 207 -17.40 -10.31 -1.51
CA ILE A 207 -18.60 -9.50 -1.57
C ILE A 207 -19.71 -10.32 -2.22
N THR A 208 -20.76 -10.62 -1.44
CA THR A 208 -21.96 -11.34 -1.91
C THR A 208 -23.19 -10.44 -2.04
N SER A 209 -23.15 -9.24 -1.45
CA SER A 209 -24.23 -8.24 -1.45
C SER A 209 -23.66 -6.84 -1.71
N SER A 210 -24.53 -5.85 -1.93
CA SER A 210 -24.07 -4.46 -2.06
C SER A 210 -23.51 -3.95 -0.71
N VAL A 211 -22.31 -3.36 -0.72
CA VAL A 211 -21.59 -2.92 0.48
C VAL A 211 -20.86 -1.60 0.20
N ILE A 212 -20.85 -0.68 1.15
CA ILE A 212 -20.04 0.54 1.11
C ILE A 212 -18.97 0.43 2.19
N ARG A 213 -17.70 0.40 1.79
CA ARG A 213 -16.54 0.43 2.68
C ARG A 213 -16.03 1.85 2.84
N PHE A 214 -15.91 2.32 4.08
CA PHE A 214 -15.49 3.68 4.42
C PHE A 214 -14.55 3.70 5.64
N ASN A 215 -13.80 4.79 5.80
CA ASN A 215 -12.88 5.00 6.90
C ASN A 215 -13.47 5.96 7.97
N PRO A 216 -13.75 5.49 9.20
CA PRO A 216 -14.16 6.37 10.29
C PRO A 216 -13.00 7.26 10.78
N PRO A 217 -13.27 8.43 11.38
CA PRO A 217 -14.58 9.01 11.67
C PRO A 217 -15.11 9.98 10.58
N GLY A 218 -14.29 10.42 9.64
CA GLY A 218 -14.63 11.52 8.72
C GLY A 218 -15.51 11.15 7.52
N GLU A 219 -15.60 9.88 7.16
CA GLU A 219 -16.26 9.46 5.90
C GLU A 219 -17.64 8.82 6.11
N ARG A 220 -18.07 8.66 7.37
CA ARG A 220 -19.33 7.99 7.71
C ARG A 220 -20.55 8.72 7.14
N GLU A 221 -20.56 10.05 7.22
CA GLU A 221 -21.67 10.87 6.69
C GLU A 221 -21.77 10.75 5.17
N ALA A 222 -20.64 10.83 4.46
CA ALA A 222 -20.59 10.65 3.02
C ALA A 222 -21.03 9.23 2.60
N ALA A 223 -20.64 8.21 3.36
CA ALA A 223 -21.09 6.83 3.12
C ALA A 223 -22.61 6.67 3.31
N GLN A 224 -23.20 7.35 4.30
CA GLN A 224 -24.66 7.34 4.51
C GLN A 224 -25.41 8.07 3.38
N GLU A 225 -24.90 9.20 2.89
CA GLU A 225 -25.47 9.89 1.74
C GLU A 225 -25.42 9.03 0.47
N LEU A 226 -24.28 8.37 0.22
CA LEU A 226 -24.14 7.41 -0.88
C LEU A 226 -25.13 6.25 -0.74
N ALA A 227 -25.31 5.71 0.48
CA ALA A 227 -26.29 4.66 0.73
C ALA A 227 -27.72 5.10 0.42
N LYS A 228 -28.10 6.35 0.74
CA LYS A 228 -29.42 6.92 0.40
C LYS A 228 -29.58 7.07 -1.11
N SER A 229 -28.58 7.61 -1.80
CA SER A 229 -28.62 7.74 -3.27
C SER A 229 -28.71 6.40 -3.99
N LEU A 230 -28.09 5.35 -3.43
CA LEU A 230 -28.21 3.98 -3.91
C LEU A 230 -29.60 3.38 -3.60
N ALA A 231 -30.18 3.68 -2.43
CA ALA A 231 -31.52 3.21 -2.07
C ALA A 231 -32.60 3.76 -3.02
N GLU A 232 -32.49 5.01 -3.48
CA GLU A 232 -33.36 5.58 -4.53
C GLU A 232 -33.32 4.79 -5.84
N ARG A 233 -32.27 4.01 -6.05
CA ARG A 233 -32.03 3.17 -7.22
C ARG A 233 -32.29 1.68 -6.94
N ASN A 234 -33.03 1.38 -5.87
CA ASN A 234 -33.32 0.02 -5.40
C ASN A 234 -32.07 -0.80 -5.03
N VAL A 235 -31.01 -0.14 -4.56
CA VAL A 235 -29.79 -0.81 -4.08
C VAL A 235 -29.70 -0.65 -2.58
N THR A 236 -29.88 -1.73 -1.84
CA THR A 236 -29.66 -1.74 -0.39
C THR A 236 -28.21 -2.09 -0.11
N ALA A 237 -27.38 -1.08 0.15
CA ALA A 237 -25.98 -1.27 0.48
C ALA A 237 -25.75 -1.28 2.00
N ARG A 238 -25.02 -2.29 2.50
CA ARG A 238 -24.59 -2.33 3.90
C ARG A 238 -23.37 -1.44 4.10
N LEU A 239 -23.34 -0.67 5.18
CA LEU A 239 -22.16 0.10 5.57
C LEU A 239 -21.17 -0.82 6.30
N GLN A 240 -19.90 -0.81 5.87
CA GLN A 240 -18.81 -1.57 6.48
C GLN A 240 -17.63 -0.65 6.73
N GLU A 241 -17.06 -0.69 7.93
CA GLU A 241 -15.84 0.05 8.25
C GLU A 241 -14.63 -0.71 7.70
N THR A 242 -13.66 0.00 7.14
CA THR A 242 -12.42 -0.61 6.66
C THR A 242 -11.40 -0.72 7.79
N ASP A 243 -10.78 -1.89 7.93
CA ASP A 243 -9.68 -2.10 8.89
C ASP A 243 -8.37 -1.45 8.42
N TYR A 244 -8.26 -1.11 7.12
CA TYR A 244 -7.08 -0.48 6.51
C TYR A 244 -7.43 0.94 6.07
N PRO A 245 -7.03 1.97 6.83
CA PRO A 245 -7.43 3.34 6.55
C PRO A 245 -6.86 3.83 5.22
N THR A 246 -7.74 4.12 4.26
CA THR A 246 -7.43 4.87 3.04
C THR A 246 -8.17 6.21 3.07
N PRO A 247 -7.59 7.26 3.70
CA PRO A 247 -8.28 8.54 3.87
C PRO A 247 -8.65 9.19 2.53
N GLY A 248 -9.86 9.74 2.46
CA GLY A 248 -10.38 10.42 1.27
C GLY A 248 -10.93 9.47 0.20
N TYR A 249 -11.17 8.20 0.53
CA TYR A 249 -11.54 7.17 -0.43
C TYR A 249 -12.63 6.22 0.09
N VAL A 250 -13.73 6.13 -0.64
CA VAL A 250 -14.84 5.20 -0.35
C VAL A 250 -15.01 4.20 -1.49
N SER A 251 -15.11 2.92 -1.14
CA SER A 251 -15.37 1.84 -2.08
C SER A 251 -16.82 1.38 -1.98
N VAL A 252 -17.56 1.46 -3.08
CA VAL A 252 -18.94 1.01 -3.16
C VAL A 252 -18.99 -0.25 -4.02
N PHE A 253 -19.47 -1.35 -3.46
CA PHE A 253 -19.65 -2.61 -4.17
C PHE A 253 -21.13 -2.85 -4.45
N ILE A 254 -21.47 -3.21 -5.69
CA ILE A 254 -22.83 -3.42 -6.18
C ILE A 254 -22.89 -4.82 -6.80
N CYS A 255 -23.54 -5.74 -6.09
CA CYS A 255 -23.57 -7.16 -6.43
C CYS A 255 -24.99 -7.73 -6.37
N GLN A 256 -25.92 -7.05 -7.06
CA GLN A 256 -27.34 -7.38 -7.14
C GLN A 256 -27.82 -7.50 -8.58
#